data_AF-A0A0A8X9P5-F1
#
_entry.id   AF-A0A0A8X9P5-F1
#
_cell.length_a   1.000
_cell.length_b   1.000
_cell.length_c   1.000
_cell.angle_alpha   90.00
_cell.angle_beta   90.00
_cell.angle_gamma   90.00
#
_symmetry.space_group_name_H-M   'P 1'
#
loop_
_entity.id
_entity.type
_entity.pdbx_description
1 polymer ?
#
loop_
_entity_poly.entity_id
_entity_poly.type
_entity_poly.pdbx_seq_one_letter_code
_entity_poly.pdbx_strand_id
1 'polypeptide(L)'
;MMRNGMYSQGTQSGPMNVVVVEPYVYAALHNLIGKRVVLDTTRGSVSGIVMDAKPDHVVIKEHDSAFFVRIREIVWIMPEN
;
A
#
# COMPACT_ATOMS: atom_id res chain seq x y z
N MET A 1 -15.07 10.97 -54.35
CA MET A 1 -14.96 9.50 -54.19
C MET A 1 -13.85 9.23 -53.19
N MET A 2 -14.13 8.45 -52.15
CA MET A 2 -13.35 8.31 -50.91
C MET A 2 -12.11 7.42 -51.08
N ARG A 3 -11.03 7.71 -50.34
CA ARG A 3 -10.12 6.66 -49.85
C ARG A 3 -9.73 6.95 -48.41
N ASN A 4 -10.45 6.29 -47.51
CA ASN A 4 -10.26 6.30 -46.08
C ASN A 4 -8.96 5.56 -45.75
N GLY A 5 -7.89 6.29 -45.41
CA GLY A 5 -6.65 5.71 -44.91
C GLY A 5 -6.88 5.23 -43.48
N MET A 6 -6.97 3.91 -43.29
CA MET A 6 -6.92 3.29 -41.96
C MET A 6 -5.58 3.61 -41.32
N TYR A 7 -5.58 4.52 -40.34
CA TYR A 7 -4.48 4.61 -39.38
C TYR A 7 -4.57 3.37 -38.49
N SER A 8 -3.79 2.33 -38.82
CA SER A 8 -3.49 1.27 -37.87
C SER A 8 -2.68 1.90 -36.73
N GLN A 9 -3.35 2.25 -35.63
CA GLN A 9 -2.67 2.52 -34.36
C GLN A 9 -1.99 1.22 -33.94
N GLY A 10 -0.70 1.10 -34.28
CA GLY A 10 0.15 0.07 -33.71
C GLY A 10 0.17 0.27 -32.20
N THR A 11 -0.31 -0.72 -31.46
CA THR A 11 -0.22 -0.75 -30.00
C THR A 11 1.25 -0.57 -29.62
N GLN A 12 1.60 0.54 -28.98
CA GLN A 12 2.96 0.75 -28.47
C GLN A 12 3.21 -0.31 -27.39
N SER A 13 3.91 -1.38 -27.76
CA SER A 13 4.33 -2.46 -26.85
C SER A 13 5.57 -2.03 -26.06
N GLY A 14 5.44 -0.97 -25.26
CA GLY A 14 6.44 -0.58 -24.28
C GLY A 14 6.31 -1.41 -23.00
N PRO A 15 7.37 -1.55 -22.19
CA PRO A 15 7.26 -2.17 -20.87
C PRO A 15 6.21 -1.44 -20.02
N MET A 16 5.25 -2.18 -19.48
CA MET A 16 4.26 -1.65 -18.52
C MET A 16 4.78 -1.80 -17.09
N ASN A 17 4.80 -0.70 -16.35
CA ASN A 17 4.99 -0.74 -14.90
C ASN A 17 3.66 -1.11 -14.25
N VAL A 18 3.61 -2.25 -13.56
CA VAL A 18 2.44 -2.72 -12.82
C VAL A 18 2.73 -2.61 -11.33
N VAL A 19 1.85 -1.94 -10.59
CA VAL A 19 1.92 -1.86 -9.13
C VAL A 19 0.67 -2.51 -8.55
N VAL A 20 0.87 -3.47 -7.64
CA VAL A 20 -0.22 -4.06 -6.87
C VAL A 20 -0.41 -3.19 -5.62
N VAL A 21 -1.62 -2.68 -5.43
CA VAL A 21 -1.98 -1.84 -4.30
C VAL A 21 -3.18 -2.44 -3.56
N GLU A 22 -3.16 -2.30 -2.24
CA GLU A 22 -4.26 -2.65 -1.32
C GLU A 22 -4.92 -1.33 -0.85
N PRO A 23 -5.74 -0.66 -1.70
CA PRO A 23 -6.10 0.74 -1.50
C PRO A 23 -6.88 1.00 -0.21
N TYR A 24 -7.74 0.05 0.20
CA TYR A 24 -8.55 0.20 1.41
C TYR A 24 -7.75 -0.05 2.68
N VAL A 25 -6.79 -0.98 2.67
CA VAL A 25 -5.88 -1.21 3.81
C VAL A 25 -4.94 -0.01 3.96
N TYR A 26 -4.40 0.49 2.84
CA TYR A 26 -3.62 1.73 2.84
C TYR A 26 -4.41 2.91 3.40
N ALA A 27 -5.65 3.14 2.92
CA ALA A 27 -6.48 4.23 3.40
C ALA A 27 -6.80 4.12 4.91
N ALA A 28 -7.05 2.90 5.40
CA ALA A 28 -7.24 2.67 6.83
C ALA A 28 -5.99 3.04 7.64
N LEU A 29 -4.81 2.58 7.23
CA LEU A 29 -3.54 2.89 7.91
C LEU A 29 -3.20 4.39 7.83
N HIS A 30 -3.47 5.03 6.70
CA HIS A 30 -3.26 6.46 6.54
C HIS A 30 -4.11 7.29 7.52
N ASN A 31 -5.36 6.89 7.76
CA ASN A 31 -6.25 7.51 8.75
C ASN A 31 -5.86 7.23 10.21
N LEU A 32 -4.90 6.33 10.43
CA LEU A 32 -4.37 5.97 11.74
C LEU A 32 -3.00 6.60 12.03
N ILE A 33 -2.46 7.43 11.13
CA ILE A 33 -1.22 8.17 11.39
C ILE A 33 -1.32 8.95 12.70
N GLY A 34 -0.30 8.80 13.55
CA GLY A 34 -0.22 9.37 14.89
C GLY A 34 -0.92 8.55 15.99
N LYS A 35 -1.65 7.48 15.64
CA LYS A 35 -2.33 6.60 16.59
C LYS A 35 -1.53 5.34 16.85
N ARG A 36 -1.72 4.77 18.05
CA ARG A 36 -1.18 3.45 18.39
C ARG A 36 -2.08 2.36 17.81
N VAL A 37 -1.46 1.34 17.25
CA VAL A 37 -2.16 0.20 16.63
C VAL A 37 -1.45 -1.11 16.98
N VAL A 38 -2.19 -2.20 16.88
CA VAL A 38 -1.65 -3.56 16.73
C VAL A 38 -1.93 -4.02 15.31
N LEU A 39 -0.87 -4.39 14.60
CA LEU A 39 -0.92 -5.04 13.31
C LEU A 39 -0.65 -6.52 13.51
N ASP A 40 -1.57 -7.37 13.07
CA ASP A 40 -1.25 -8.78 12.94
C ASP A 40 -0.75 -9.05 11.54
N THR A 41 0.42 -9.66 11.48
CA THR A 41 1.02 -10.03 10.21
C THR A 41 1.06 -11.53 10.07
N THR A 42 1.30 -12.02 8.86
CA THR A 42 1.57 -13.44 8.57
C THR A 42 2.71 -14.05 9.39
N ARG A 43 3.55 -13.22 10.05
CA ARG A 43 4.72 -13.63 10.85
C ARG A 43 4.61 -13.27 12.33
N GLY A 44 3.41 -12.91 12.79
CA GLY A 44 3.15 -12.45 14.16
C GLY A 44 2.84 -10.95 14.23
N SER A 45 2.55 -10.47 15.44
CA SER A 45 2.03 -9.12 15.62
C SER A 45 3.13 -8.08 15.83
N VAL A 46 2.87 -6.87 15.33
CA VAL A 46 3.70 -5.67 15.51
C VAL A 46 2.80 -4.57 16.08
N SER A 47 3.20 -3.96 17.19
CA SER A 47 2.47 -2.84 17.80
C SER A 47 3.32 -1.58 17.86
N GLY A 48 2.66 -0.43 17.86
CA GLY A 48 3.31 0.87 17.99
C GLY A 48 2.52 2.00 17.36
N ILE A 49 3.16 3.18 17.25
CA ILE A 49 2.56 4.37 16.64
C ILE A 49 2.74 4.32 15.12
N VAL A 50 1.66 4.53 14.38
CA VAL A 50 1.73 4.71 12.92
C VAL A 50 2.39 6.05 12.61
N MET A 51 3.59 6.02 12.05
CA MET A 51 4.34 7.24 11.72
C MET A 51 4.06 7.73 10.30
N ASP A 52 3.88 6.82 9.35
CA ASP A 52 3.62 7.11 7.93
C ASP A 52 3.02 5.86 7.26
N ALA A 53 2.33 6.06 6.14
CA ALA A 53 1.82 4.99 5.30
C ALA A 53 2.13 5.28 3.83
N LYS A 54 2.57 4.25 3.10
CA LYS A 54 2.79 4.24 1.65
C LYS A 54 1.93 3.13 1.03
N PRO A 55 1.71 3.14 -0.31
CA PRO A 55 0.84 2.15 -0.94
C PRO A 55 1.25 0.68 -0.73
N ASP A 56 2.52 0.40 -0.42
CA ASP A 56 3.08 -0.94 -0.25
C ASP A 56 3.49 -1.28 1.20
N HIS A 57 3.65 -0.29 2.08
CA HIS A 57 4.08 -0.50 3.46
C HIS A 57 3.60 0.60 4.43
N VAL A 58 3.60 0.27 5.73
CA VAL A 58 3.36 1.21 6.84
C VAL A 58 4.57 1.27 7.75
N VAL A 59 4.83 2.45 8.31
CA VAL A 59 5.90 2.67 9.28
C VAL A 59 5.31 2.68 10.68
N ILE A 60 5.71 1.70 11.50
CA ILE A 60 5.33 1.60 12.91
C ILE A 60 6.54 1.94 13.78
N LYS A 61 6.39 2.85 14.73
CA LYS A 61 7.42 3.17 15.72
C LYS A 61 7.05 2.62 17.09
N GLU A 62 7.96 1.87 17.68
CA GLU A 62 7.88 1.44 19.07
C GLU A 62 9.22 1.72 19.76
N HIS A 63 9.17 2.46 20.87
CA HIS A 63 10.37 3.05 21.51
C HIS A 63 11.27 3.78 20.50
N ASP A 64 12.53 3.35 20.36
CA ASP A 64 13.52 3.95 19.48
C ASP A 64 13.69 3.19 18.15
N SER A 65 12.83 2.20 17.88
CA SER A 65 12.86 1.39 16.67
C SER A 65 11.70 1.70 15.73
N ALA A 66 11.99 1.68 14.43
CA ALA A 66 11.00 1.80 13.37
C ALA A 66 10.92 0.49 12.57
N PHE A 67 9.71 0.00 12.37
CA PHE A 67 9.38 -1.18 11.59
C PHE A 67 8.67 -0.75 10.31
N PHE A 68 9.14 -1.27 9.17
CA PHE A 68 8.53 -1.08 7.86
C PHE A 68 7.76 -2.35 7.52
N VAL A 69 6.45 -2.34 7.78
CA VAL A 69 5.59 -3.51 7.62
C VAL A 69 4.91 -3.45 6.26
N ARG A 70 5.11 -4.48 5.42
CA ARG A 70 4.44 -4.54 4.11
C ARG A 70 2.94 -4.68 4.28
N ILE A 71 2.16 -3.87 3.57
CA ILE A 71 0.69 -3.88 3.67
C ILE A 71 0.11 -5.26 3.33
N ARG A 72 0.63 -5.93 2.30
CA ARG A 72 0.20 -7.28 1.89
C ARG A 72 0.40 -8.38 2.93
N GLU A 73 1.20 -8.15 3.96
CA GLU A 73 1.42 -9.12 5.04
C GLU A 73 0.49 -8.90 6.23
N ILE A 74 -0.29 -7.80 6.24
CA ILE A 74 -1.19 -7.45 7.33
C ILE A 74 -2.49 -8.25 7.16
N VAL A 75 -2.84 -9.02 8.19
CA VAL A 75 -4.05 -9.83 8.27
C VAL A 75 -5.20 -9.02 8.88
N TRP A 76 -4.93 -8.29 9.97
CA TRP A 76 -5.88 -7.37 10.59
C TRP A 76 -5.17 -6.18 11.25
N ILE A 77 -5.95 -5.11 11.46
CA ILE A 77 -5.51 -3.86 12.09
C ILE A 77 -6.44 -3.60 13.28
N MET A 78 -5.88 -3.47 14.48
CA MET A 78 -6.61 -3.06 15.68
C MET A 78 -6.08 -1.70 16.15
N PRO A 79 -6.86 -0.61 16.01
CA PRO A 79 -6.54 0.66 16.65
C PRO A 79 -6.65 0.54 18.18
N GLU A 80 -5.69 1.10 18.91
CA GLU A 80 -5.80 1.26 20.36
C GLU A 80 -6.47 2.61 20.68
N ASN A 81 -7.26 2.63 21.77
CA ASN A 81 -8.06 3.78 22.20
C ASN A 81 -7.23 5.03 22.53
#